data_AF-A0ABD5PPY4-F1
#
_entry.id   AF-A0ABD5PPY4-F1
#
_cell.length_a   1.000
_cell.length_b   1.000
_cell.length_c   1.000
_cell.angle_alpha   90.00
_cell.angle_beta   90.00
_cell.angle_gamma   90.00
#
_symmetry.space_group_name_H-M   'P 1'
#
loop_
_entity.id
_entity.type
_entity.pdbx_description
1 polymer ?
#
loop_
_entity_poly.entity_id
_entity_poly.type
_entity_poly.pdbx_seq_one_letter_code
_entity_poly.pdbx_strand_id
1 'polypeptide(L)'
;MTPQRSTHDNDGVLTPDELQLDDDRVAELSENRYLVRSDGPTAADEGSAAGTAEPADAIDAGGLTQPGSASAHAQEAPHARDVQGLAAATEPHGVDITLKTDGEVAHHRATSNDVREVFVDLLTWYAGQLDDDMSPGDALRVMLAASDIEV
;
A
#
# COMPACT_ATOMS: atom_id res chain seq x y z
N MET A 1 -2.31 1.35 -48.98
CA MET A 1 -3.06 1.44 -47.70
C MET A 1 -2.65 0.29 -46.82
N THR A 2 -1.87 0.56 -45.78
CA THR A 2 -1.54 -0.41 -44.73
C THR A 2 -2.68 -0.36 -43.70
N PRO A 3 -3.31 -1.48 -43.33
CA PRO A 3 -4.24 -1.46 -42.20
C PRO A 3 -3.45 -1.29 -40.89
N GLN A 4 -3.86 -0.28 -40.12
CA GLN A 4 -3.38 0.00 -38.77
C GLN A 4 -3.58 -1.24 -37.90
N ARG A 5 -2.49 -1.76 -37.32
CA ARG A 5 -2.53 -2.86 -36.36
C ARG A 5 -2.90 -2.27 -35.00
N SER A 6 -4.20 -2.11 -34.75
CA SER A 6 -4.71 -1.79 -33.41
C SER A 6 -4.55 -3.03 -32.53
N THR A 7 -3.46 -3.09 -31.78
CA THR A 7 -3.28 -4.07 -30.70
C THR A 7 -2.80 -3.32 -29.46
N HIS A 8 -3.74 -2.80 -28.69
CA HIS A 8 -3.51 -2.45 -27.29
C HIS A 8 -4.56 -3.18 -26.46
N ASP A 9 -4.37 -4.49 -26.39
CA ASP A 9 -4.94 -5.34 -25.34
C ASP A 9 -3.89 -5.31 -24.21
N ASN A 10 -3.87 -4.22 -23.44
CA ASN A 10 -3.16 -4.18 -22.16
C ASN A 10 -4.22 -4.32 -21.07
N ASP A 11 -4.17 -5.47 -20.42
CA ASP A 11 -4.94 -5.93 -19.27
C ASP A 11 -4.92 -4.89 -18.12
N GLY A 12 -5.75 -3.85 -18.22
CA GLY A 12 -5.89 -2.81 -17.18
C GLY A 12 -4.70 -1.87 -16.97
N VAL A 13 -3.63 -1.97 -17.76
CA VAL A 13 -2.43 -1.10 -17.64
C VAL A 13 -2.50 0.05 -18.63
N LEU A 14 -2.56 1.27 -18.10
CA LEU A 14 -2.57 2.52 -18.88
C LEU A 14 -1.17 2.89 -19.36
N THR A 15 -1.06 3.34 -20.61
CA THR A 15 0.19 3.86 -21.16
C THR A 15 0.41 5.33 -20.75
N PRO A 16 1.66 5.84 -20.77
CA PRO A 16 1.94 7.22 -20.36
C PRO A 16 1.16 8.30 -21.14
N ASP A 17 0.88 8.04 -22.41
CA ASP A 17 0.06 8.92 -23.26
C ASP A 17 -1.42 8.93 -22.86
N GLU A 18 -1.91 7.90 -22.16
CA GLU A 18 -3.28 7.82 -21.63
C GLU A 18 -3.42 8.43 -20.22
N LEU A 19 -2.31 8.90 -19.64
CA LEU A 19 -2.26 9.54 -18.31
C LEU A 19 -2.14 11.07 -18.41
N GLN A 20 -2.47 11.66 -19.55
CA GLN A 20 -2.47 13.11 -19.73
C GLN A 20 -3.62 13.75 -18.94
N LEU A 21 -3.35 14.86 -18.25
CA LEU A 21 -4.34 15.53 -17.38
C LEU A 21 -5.51 16.15 -18.17
N ASP A 22 -5.33 16.37 -19.47
CA ASP A 22 -6.34 16.92 -20.37
C ASP A 22 -7.24 15.85 -21.02
N ASP A 23 -7.10 14.57 -20.64
CA ASP A 23 -7.89 13.46 -21.18
C ASP A 23 -9.27 13.34 -20.49
N ASP A 24 -10.31 12.98 -21.25
CA ASP A 24 -11.69 12.84 -20.78
C ASP A 24 -11.86 11.78 -19.67
N ARG A 25 -10.89 10.86 -19.52
CA ARG A 25 -10.89 9.82 -18.46
C ARG A 25 -10.44 10.36 -17.10
N VAL A 26 -9.93 11.59 -17.03
CA VAL A 26 -9.33 12.21 -15.84
C VAL A 26 -10.31 13.18 -15.18
N ALA A 27 -10.63 12.95 -13.91
CA ALA A 27 -11.44 13.84 -13.10
C ALA A 27 -10.61 14.46 -11.97
N GLU A 28 -10.69 15.78 -11.79
CA GLU A 28 -10.02 16.46 -10.68
C GLU A 28 -10.77 16.22 -9.35
N LEU A 29 -10.04 15.80 -8.33
CA LEU A 29 -10.56 15.67 -6.97
C LEU A 29 -10.15 16.87 -6.10
N SER A 30 -8.89 17.30 -6.20
CA SER A 30 -8.30 18.43 -5.46
C SER A 30 -7.01 18.91 -6.11
N GLU A 31 -6.40 19.98 -5.58
CA GLU A 31 -5.11 20.48 -6.06
C GLU A 31 -4.06 19.35 -6.10
N ASN A 32 -3.56 19.05 -7.29
CA ASN A 32 -2.62 17.96 -7.58
C ASN A 32 -3.14 16.55 -7.30
N ARG A 33 -4.45 16.32 -7.33
CA ARG A 33 -5.05 14.99 -7.15
C ARG A 33 -6.15 14.72 -8.18
N TYR A 34 -5.94 13.68 -8.97
CA TYR A 34 -6.80 13.32 -10.10
C TYR A 34 -7.20 11.85 -10.02
N LEU A 35 -8.39 11.53 -10.49
CA LEU A 35 -8.94 10.19 -10.62
C LEU A 35 -8.95 9.80 -12.09
N VAL A 36 -8.29 8.70 -12.43
CA VAL A 36 -8.21 8.17 -13.80
C VAL A 36 -9.01 6.87 -13.87
N ARG A 37 -9.94 6.77 -14.81
CA ARG A 37 -10.74 5.56 -15.02
C ARG A 37 -9.98 4.59 -15.93
N SER A 38 -9.75 3.36 -15.45
CA SER A 38 -9.02 2.33 -16.19
C SER A 38 -9.90 1.44 -17.08
N ASP A 39 -11.23 1.51 -16.96
CA ASP A 39 -12.17 0.68 -17.73
C ASP A 39 -12.79 1.45 -18.91
N GLY A 40 -13.09 0.74 -20.00
CA GLY A 40 -13.60 1.31 -21.25
C GLY A 40 -14.95 2.03 -21.08
N PRO A 41 -15.43 2.76 -22.11
CA PRO A 41 -16.58 3.65 -21.97
C PRO A 41 -17.85 2.89 -21.62
N THR A 42 -18.17 2.79 -20.33
CA THR A 42 -19.53 2.52 -19.89
C THR A 42 -20.29 3.82 -20.06
N ALA A 43 -21.23 3.79 -21.00
CA ALA A 43 -22.13 4.87 -21.31
C ALA A 43 -22.76 5.46 -20.03
N ALA A 44 -22.91 6.77 -20.07
CA ALA A 44 -23.58 7.62 -19.09
C ALA A 44 -24.73 6.95 -18.33
N ASP A 45 -24.74 7.12 -17.01
CA ASP A 45 -25.98 7.38 -16.30
C ASP A 45 -25.73 8.38 -15.16
N GLU A 46 -26.37 9.53 -15.30
CA GLU A 46 -26.51 10.59 -14.32
C GLU A 46 -27.51 10.12 -13.25
N GLY A 47 -27.17 10.20 -11.96
CA GLY A 47 -28.08 9.61 -10.97
C GLY A 47 -27.82 9.99 -9.52
N SER A 48 -27.78 11.28 -9.23
CA SER A 48 -27.93 11.81 -7.88
C SER A 48 -29.28 11.36 -7.27
N ALA A 49 -29.27 10.51 -6.24
CA ALA A 49 -30.40 10.37 -5.32
C ALA A 49 -29.96 9.85 -3.95
N ALA A 50 -30.02 10.75 -2.98
CA ALA A 50 -30.16 10.43 -1.57
C ALA A 50 -31.43 9.58 -1.33
N GLY A 51 -31.36 8.60 -0.43
CA GLY A 51 -32.55 7.87 -0.02
C GLY A 51 -32.28 6.76 1.01
N THR A 52 -32.43 7.13 2.28
CA THR A 52 -33.12 6.35 3.33
C THR A 52 -32.49 5.04 3.83
N ALA A 53 -32.02 5.11 5.06
CA ALA A 53 -31.83 3.97 5.95
C ALA A 53 -33.17 3.28 6.29
N GLU A 54 -33.18 1.95 6.24
CA GLU A 54 -34.08 1.11 7.03
C GLU A 54 -33.28 -0.03 7.67
N PRO A 55 -33.41 -0.29 8.99
CA PRO A 55 -32.81 -1.43 9.65
C PRO A 55 -33.74 -2.63 9.58
N ALA A 56 -33.25 -3.77 9.07
CA ALA A 56 -33.96 -5.04 9.11
C ALA A 56 -33.29 -6.00 10.10
N ASP A 57 -34.02 -6.23 11.19
CA ASP A 57 -34.12 -7.38 12.08
C ASP A 57 -33.03 -8.47 12.16
N ALA A 58 -32.66 -8.69 13.41
CA ALA A 58 -32.12 -9.87 14.09
C ALA A 58 -32.07 -11.22 13.34
N ILE A 59 -30.88 -11.82 13.38
CA ILE A 59 -30.71 -13.28 13.36
C ILE A 59 -29.78 -13.70 14.51
N ASP A 60 -30.39 -14.39 15.46
CA ASP A 60 -29.80 -15.18 16.53
C ASP A 60 -29.24 -16.50 15.97
N ALA A 61 -27.97 -16.80 16.28
CA ALA A 61 -27.43 -18.15 16.27
C ALA A 61 -26.06 -18.20 16.98
N GLY A 62 -26.03 -18.71 18.21
CA GLY A 62 -24.81 -19.19 18.83
C GLY A 62 -24.33 -20.50 18.21
N GLY A 63 -23.01 -20.65 18.03
CA GLY A 63 -22.41 -21.90 17.56
C GLY A 63 -20.90 -21.79 17.33
N LEU A 64 -20.14 -22.47 18.19
CA LEU A 64 -18.68 -22.63 18.25
C LEU A 64 -18.04 -23.11 16.93
N THR A 65 -16.84 -22.59 16.57
CA THR A 65 -15.57 -23.34 16.27
C THR A 65 -14.54 -22.50 15.50
N GLN A 66 -13.32 -22.36 16.07
CA GLN A 66 -12.03 -22.01 15.41
C GLN A 66 -11.63 -23.11 14.38
N PRO A 67 -10.52 -23.04 13.58
CA PRO A 67 -9.50 -21.99 13.36
C PRO A 67 -9.09 -21.78 11.88
N GLY A 68 -8.21 -20.81 11.61
CA GLY A 68 -7.33 -20.81 10.43
C GLY A 68 -7.87 -20.13 9.17
N SER A 69 -7.61 -18.83 9.03
CA SER A 69 -7.52 -18.21 7.70
C SER A 69 -6.07 -17.86 7.45
N ALA A 70 -5.42 -18.77 6.72
CA ALA A 70 -4.14 -18.53 6.09
C ALA A 70 -4.23 -17.21 5.31
N SER A 71 -3.21 -16.38 5.49
CA SER A 71 -3.00 -15.12 4.80
C SER A 71 -3.35 -15.28 3.32
N ALA A 72 -4.45 -14.63 2.90
CA ALA A 72 -4.65 -14.33 1.50
C ALA A 72 -3.52 -13.36 1.12
N HIS A 73 -2.53 -13.90 0.43
CA HIS A 73 -1.52 -13.13 -0.28
C HIS A 73 -2.26 -12.35 -1.37
N ALA A 74 -2.83 -11.20 -1.00
CA ALA A 74 -3.26 -10.20 -1.95
C ALA A 74 -1.97 -9.60 -2.50
N GLN A 75 -1.57 -10.04 -3.69
CA GLN A 75 -0.67 -9.27 -4.53
C GLN A 75 -1.38 -7.93 -4.84
N GLU A 76 -1.25 -6.96 -3.95
CA GLU A 76 -1.65 -5.58 -4.18
C GLU A 76 -0.60 -4.91 -5.06
N ALA A 77 -1.08 -4.34 -6.18
CA ALA A 77 -0.27 -3.57 -7.10
C ALA A 77 0.42 -2.42 -6.35
N PRO A 78 1.72 -2.16 -6.60
CA PRO A 78 2.47 -1.24 -5.79
C PRO A 78 2.25 0.21 -6.28
N HIS A 79 2.40 1.16 -5.35
CA HIS A 79 2.67 2.58 -5.61
C HIS A 79 1.47 3.56 -5.65
N ALA A 80 0.59 3.51 -4.66
CA ALA A 80 0.13 4.75 -4.03
C ALA A 80 0.58 4.69 -2.58
N ARG A 81 1.64 5.42 -2.21
CA ARG A 81 2.13 5.46 -0.83
C ARG A 81 0.97 5.82 0.09
N ASP A 82 0.66 4.96 1.05
CA ASP A 82 -0.30 5.25 2.12
C ASP A 82 0.31 6.17 3.18
N VAL A 83 0.86 7.31 2.78
CA VAL A 83 1.24 8.40 3.70
C VAL A 83 0.02 8.82 4.54
N GLN A 84 -1.17 8.73 3.93
CA GLN A 84 -2.45 8.90 4.59
C GLN A 84 -2.65 7.93 5.77
N GLY A 85 -2.19 6.68 5.63
CA GLY A 85 -2.31 5.66 6.67
C GLY A 85 -1.44 5.95 7.89
N LEU A 86 -0.20 6.42 7.67
CA LEU A 86 0.68 6.83 8.77
C LEU A 86 0.18 8.12 9.45
N ALA A 87 -0.31 9.09 8.67
CA ALA A 87 -0.85 10.34 9.21
C ALA A 87 -2.18 10.15 9.97
N ALA A 88 -2.95 9.10 9.64
CA ALA A 88 -4.20 8.75 10.30
C ALA A 88 -4.01 7.84 11.54
N ALA A 89 -2.78 7.38 11.80
CA ALA A 89 -2.48 6.54 12.95
C ALA A 89 -2.85 7.26 14.27
N THR A 90 -3.40 6.50 15.22
CA THR A 90 -3.81 7.07 16.52
C THR A 90 -2.61 7.23 17.45
N GLU A 91 -1.59 6.41 17.27
CA GLU A 91 -0.35 6.48 18.04
C GLU A 91 0.48 7.72 17.67
N PRO A 92 1.16 8.36 18.65
CA PRO A 92 1.95 9.57 18.43
C PRO A 92 3.26 9.32 17.67
N HIS A 93 3.71 8.07 17.57
CA HIS A 93 4.97 7.72 16.93
C HIS A 93 4.74 6.64 15.89
N GLY A 94 5.37 6.79 14.74
CA GLY A 94 5.35 5.78 13.71
C GLY A 94 6.34 6.04 12.59
N VAL A 95 6.61 5.00 11.82
CA VAL A 95 7.52 5.01 10.69
C VAL A 95 6.94 4.19 9.54
N ASP A 96 7.18 4.65 8.32
CA ASP A 96 6.87 3.93 7.08
C ASP A 96 8.10 4.04 6.17
N ILE A 97 8.75 2.90 5.92
CA ILE A 97 10.02 2.82 5.20
C ILE A 97 9.89 1.85 4.03
N THR A 98 10.46 2.27 2.92
CA THR A 98 10.71 1.44 1.74
C THR A 98 12.21 1.32 1.56
N LEU A 99 12.71 0.10 1.53
CA LEU A 99 14.13 -0.21 1.38
C LEU A 99 14.33 -0.99 0.08
N LYS A 100 15.35 -0.62 -0.70
CA LYS A 100 15.78 -1.38 -1.87
C LYS A 100 17.16 -1.96 -1.61
N THR A 101 17.26 -3.29 -1.60
CA THR A 101 18.49 -4.05 -1.34
C THR A 101 18.56 -5.19 -2.35
N ASP A 102 19.72 -5.41 -2.97
CA ASP A 102 19.95 -6.48 -3.97
C ASP A 102 18.89 -6.61 -5.10
N GLY A 103 18.28 -5.47 -5.48
CA GLY A 103 17.25 -5.43 -6.52
C GLY A 103 15.84 -5.76 -6.03
N GLU A 104 15.69 -6.15 -4.77
CA GLU A 104 14.42 -6.37 -4.10
C GLU A 104 13.98 -5.10 -3.37
N VAL A 105 12.67 -4.91 -3.25
CA VAL A 105 12.08 -3.80 -2.51
C VAL A 105 11.28 -4.36 -1.34
N ALA A 106 11.66 -3.97 -0.13
CA ALA A 106 10.99 -4.31 1.10
C ALA A 106 10.29 -3.09 1.69
N HIS A 107 9.17 -3.34 2.35
CA HIS A 107 8.34 -2.30 2.98
C HIS A 107 8.13 -2.65 4.45
N HIS A 108 8.14 -1.63 5.30
CA HIS A 108 7.88 -1.80 6.72
C HIS A 108 7.18 -0.58 7.31
N ARG A 109 6.18 -0.85 8.15
CA ARG A 109 5.41 0.15 8.87
C ARG A 109 5.26 -0.29 10.32
N ALA A 110 5.52 0.63 11.24
CA ALA A 110 5.32 0.45 12.67
C ALA A 110 4.75 1.72 13.30
N THR A 111 3.81 1.59 14.22
CA THR A 111 3.28 2.69 15.05
C THR A 111 3.24 2.24 16.51
N SER A 112 3.56 3.14 17.45
CA SER A 112 3.49 2.87 18.89
C SER A 112 3.35 4.15 19.72
N ASN A 113 2.85 3.99 20.95
CA ASN A 113 2.88 5.03 21.97
C ASN A 113 4.29 5.25 22.57
N ASP A 114 5.23 4.33 22.34
CA ASP A 114 6.64 4.46 22.73
C ASP A 114 7.54 4.56 21.49
N VAL A 115 8.27 5.67 21.36
CA VAL A 115 9.23 5.90 20.28
C VAL A 115 10.34 4.83 20.24
N ARG A 116 10.70 4.26 21.40
CA ARG A 116 11.73 3.22 21.49
C ARG A 116 11.26 1.93 20.84
N GLU A 117 9.99 1.57 20.98
CA GLU A 117 9.43 0.37 20.35
C GLU A 117 9.48 0.49 18.82
N VAL A 118 9.03 1.62 18.27
CA VAL A 118 9.11 1.89 16.82
C VAL A 118 10.56 1.80 16.33
N PHE A 119 11.50 2.37 17.09
CA PHE A 119 12.91 2.34 16.72
C PHE A 119 13.52 0.94 16.76
N VAL A 120 13.23 0.16 17.82
CA VAL A 120 13.73 -1.22 17.95
C VAL A 120 13.14 -2.12 16.88
N ASP A 121 11.85 -1.98 16.58
CA ASP A 121 11.17 -2.72 15.52
C ASP A 121 11.80 -2.42 14.16
N LEU A 122 12.01 -1.14 13.85
CA LEU A 122 12.70 -0.71 12.64
C LEU A 122 14.12 -1.30 12.53
N LEU A 123 14.93 -1.21 13.58
CA LEU A 123 16.30 -1.75 13.56
C LEU A 123 16.30 -3.27 13.38
N THR A 124 15.37 -3.96 14.03
CA THR A 124 15.24 -5.42 13.94
C THR A 124 14.82 -5.83 12.53
N TRP A 125 13.85 -5.13 11.93
CA TRP A 125 13.44 -5.35 10.54
C TRP A 125 14.57 -5.05 9.56
N TYR A 126 15.26 -3.92 9.70
CA TYR A 126 16.37 -3.55 8.82
C TYR A 126 17.50 -4.58 8.85
N ALA A 127 17.84 -5.07 10.05
CA ALA A 127 18.85 -6.10 10.22
C ALA A 127 18.48 -7.41 9.51
N GLY A 128 17.20 -7.79 9.53
CA GLY A 128 16.71 -8.94 8.76
C GLY A 128 16.77 -8.76 7.25
N GLN A 129 16.84 -7.53 6.74
CA GLN A 129 17.04 -7.26 5.32
C GLN A 129 18.51 -7.31 4.90
N LEU A 130 19.45 -7.19 5.85
CA LEU A 130 20.88 -7.18 5.56
C LEU A 130 21.44 -8.60 5.38
N ASP A 131 21.05 -9.51 6.28
CA ASP A 131 21.51 -10.89 6.29
C ASP A 131 20.47 -11.76 7.02
N ASP A 132 19.76 -12.60 6.27
CA ASP A 132 18.73 -13.51 6.76
C ASP A 132 19.30 -14.75 7.48
N ASP A 133 20.60 -15.04 7.30
CA ASP A 133 21.30 -16.10 8.03
C ASP A 133 21.77 -15.63 9.42
N MET A 134 21.78 -14.31 9.67
CA MET A 134 22.23 -13.71 10.93
C MET A 134 21.06 -13.33 11.84
N SER A 135 21.25 -13.47 13.16
CA SER A 135 20.27 -12.93 14.11
C SER A 135 20.26 -11.40 14.00
N PRO A 136 19.09 -10.73 14.07
CA PRO A 136 19.02 -9.27 13.97
C PRO A 136 19.94 -8.54 14.95
N GLY A 137 20.08 -9.07 16.17
CA GLY A 137 20.97 -8.49 17.19
C GLY A 137 22.46 -8.59 16.84
N ASP A 138 22.89 -9.67 16.20
CA ASP A 138 24.29 -9.83 15.79
C ASP A 138 24.61 -8.98 14.56
N ALA A 139 23.69 -8.89 13.60
CA ALA A 139 23.82 -8.02 12.43
C ALA A 139 23.96 -6.54 12.86
N LEU A 140 23.13 -6.09 13.81
CA LEU A 140 23.24 -4.73 14.36
C LEU A 140 24.58 -4.50 15.08
N ARG A 141 25.10 -5.47 15.83
CA ARG A 141 26.43 -5.36 16.47
C ARG A 141 27.54 -5.20 15.44
N VAL A 142 27.50 -5.97 14.35
CA VAL A 142 28.48 -5.87 13.27
C VAL A 142 28.39 -4.50 12.59
N MET A 143 27.17 -4.04 12.29
CA MET A 143 26.96 -2.70 11.74
C MET A 143 27.52 -1.62 12.65
N LEU A 144 27.21 -1.64 13.95
CA LEU A 144 27.71 -0.68 14.93
C LEU A 144 29.25 -0.69 15.00
N ALA A 145 29.87 -1.88 14.98
CA ALA A 145 31.32 -2.00 14.98
C ALA A 145 31.99 -1.48 13.70
N ALA A 146 31.29 -1.57 12.56
CA ALA A 146 31.76 -1.07 11.27
C ALA A 146 31.43 0.42 11.05
N SER A 147 30.54 1.00 11.86
CA SER A 147 30.08 2.38 11.72
C SER A 147 31.04 3.33 12.43
N ASP A 148 31.41 4.43 11.78
CA ASP A 148 32.13 5.55 12.40
C ASP A 148 31.18 6.47 13.19
N ILE A 149 30.19 5.88 13.87
CA ILE A 149 29.22 6.64 14.67
C ILE A 149 29.80 6.74 16.07
N GLU A 150 30.24 7.93 16.46
CA GLU A 150 30.60 8.23 17.85
C GLU A 150 29.33 8.14 18.72
N VAL A 151 29.38 7.32 19.77
CA VAL A 151 28.29 7.09 20.74
C VAL A 151 28.54 7.87 22.02
#